data_AF-A0A8H7C0C1-F1
#
_entry.id   AF-A0A8H7C0C1-F1
#
_cell.length_a   1.000
_cell.length_b   1.000
_cell.length_c   1.000
_cell.angle_alpha   90.00
_cell.angle_beta   90.00
_cell.angle_gamma   90.00
#
_symmetry.space_group_name_H-M   'P 1'
#
loop_
_entity.id
_entity.type
_entity.pdbx_description
1 polymer ?
#
loop_
_entity_poly.entity_id
_entity_poly.type
_entity_poly.pdbx_seq_one_letter_code
_entity_poly.pdbx_strand_id
1 'polypeptide(L)'
;MASSSSASAPPEKPLLALPSTAEETVQTVGVNDNYKLKELGPVVVNEDGSLSRINNWHEMSDIEKSNVNRILLKRNRERLQRLKEKQKDEPSS
;
A
#
# COMPACT_ATOMS: atom_id res chain seq x y z
N MET A 1 -57.29 -29.35 30.50
CA MET A 1 -56.07 -29.03 31.28
C MET A 1 -55.19 -30.28 31.15
N ALA A 2 -54.00 -30.32 30.57
CA ALA A 2 -52.97 -29.30 30.36
C ALA A 2 -52.41 -29.35 28.92
N SER A 3 -52.10 -28.18 28.39
CA SER A 3 -51.36 -27.98 27.15
C SER A 3 -49.87 -28.25 27.40
N SER A 4 -49.20 -28.92 26.45
CA SER A 4 -47.75 -28.76 26.27
C SER A 4 -47.45 -28.86 24.77
N SER A 5 -47.58 -27.71 24.08
CA SER A 5 -47.05 -27.54 22.73
C SER A 5 -45.53 -27.45 22.82
N SER A 6 -44.87 -28.42 22.19
CA SER A 6 -43.44 -28.36 21.89
C SER A 6 -43.20 -27.26 20.85
N ALA A 7 -42.59 -26.15 21.24
CA ALA A 7 -42.14 -25.10 20.33
C ALA A 7 -40.63 -25.23 20.15
N SER A 8 -40.24 -25.93 19.08
CA SER A 8 -38.85 -26.05 18.64
C SER A 8 -38.37 -24.69 18.12
N ALA A 9 -37.31 -24.14 18.72
CA ALA A 9 -36.65 -22.93 18.27
C ALA A 9 -35.98 -23.12 16.88
N PRO A 10 -35.95 -22.10 16.02
CA PRO A 10 -35.34 -22.20 14.70
C PRO A 10 -33.79 -22.19 14.79
N PRO A 11 -33.08 -22.87 13.88
CA PRO A 11 -31.62 -22.88 13.86
C PRO A 11 -31.09 -21.49 13.48
N GLU A 12 -30.32 -20.89 14.38
CA GLU A 12 -29.56 -19.66 14.11
C GLU A 12 -28.48 -19.98 13.07
N LYS A 13 -28.75 -19.54 11.85
CA LYS A 13 -27.82 -19.58 10.72
C LYS A 13 -26.64 -18.67 11.09
N PRO A 14 -25.38 -19.14 11.09
CA PRO A 14 -24.27 -18.25 11.38
C PRO A 14 -24.26 -17.17 10.32
N LEU A 15 -24.39 -15.91 10.74
CA LEU A 15 -24.27 -14.77 9.86
C LEU A 15 -22.84 -14.78 9.30
N LEU A 16 -22.71 -15.08 8.00
CA LEU A 16 -21.45 -14.87 7.30
C LEU A 16 -21.18 -13.36 7.35
N ALA A 17 -20.23 -12.97 8.19
CA ALA A 17 -19.71 -11.62 8.23
C ALA A 17 -19.18 -11.25 6.84
N LEU A 18 -19.45 -10.01 6.43
CA LEU A 18 -18.83 -9.42 5.25
C LEU A 18 -17.30 -9.53 5.38
N PRO A 19 -16.55 -9.80 4.29
CA PRO A 19 -15.10 -9.78 4.36
C PRO A 19 -14.68 -8.42 4.93
N SER A 20 -13.86 -8.47 5.99
CA SER A 20 -13.17 -7.28 6.49
C SER A 20 -12.56 -6.59 5.29
N THR A 21 -12.73 -5.26 5.23
CA THR A 21 -12.20 -4.40 4.17
C THR A 21 -10.90 -4.96 3.66
N ALA A 22 -10.77 -5.10 2.34
CA ALA A 22 -9.50 -5.42 1.72
C ALA A 22 -8.49 -4.39 2.24
N GLU A 23 -7.73 -4.79 3.25
CA GLU A 23 -6.56 -4.08 3.70
C GLU A 23 -5.61 -4.20 2.52
N GLU A 24 -5.69 -3.21 1.64
CA GLU A 24 -4.61 -2.87 0.74
C GLU A 24 -3.38 -2.79 1.62
N THR A 25 -2.65 -3.90 1.63
CA THR A 25 -1.46 -4.12 2.42
C THR A 25 -0.41 -3.19 1.86
N VAL A 26 -0.47 -1.93 2.28
CA VAL A 26 0.65 -1.01 2.23
C VAL A 26 1.66 -1.62 3.21
N GLN A 27 2.49 -2.53 2.71
CA GLN A 27 3.65 -3.01 3.46
C GLN A 27 4.57 -1.82 3.68
N THR A 28 4.36 -1.12 4.79
CA THR A 28 5.29 -0.16 5.35
C THR A 28 6.49 -0.95 5.82
N VAL A 29 7.50 -1.06 4.96
CA VAL A 29 8.75 -1.73 5.34
C VAL A 29 9.45 -0.86 6.37
N GLY A 30 9.56 -1.41 7.59
CA GLY A 30 10.30 -0.82 8.68
C GLY A 30 11.78 -0.71 8.31
N VAL A 31 12.40 0.37 8.75
CA VAL A 31 13.79 0.80 8.46
C VAL A 31 14.86 -0.24 8.88
N ASN A 32 14.47 -1.38 9.46
CA ASN A 32 15.37 -2.42 10.01
C ASN A 32 15.63 -3.62 9.06
N ASP A 33 14.95 -3.72 7.91
CA ASP A 33 15.15 -4.82 6.95
C ASP A 33 16.33 -4.57 5.98
N ASN A 34 17.52 -4.29 6.51
CA ASN A 34 18.70 -3.89 5.71
C ASN A 34 19.06 -4.89 4.59
N TYR A 35 18.84 -6.19 4.82
CA TYR A 35 19.07 -7.24 3.83
C TYR A 35 18.02 -7.26 2.71
N LYS A 36 16.73 -7.01 3.02
CA LYS A 36 15.67 -6.94 2.01
C LYS A 36 15.75 -5.63 1.23
N LEU A 37 16.25 -4.55 1.83
CA LEU A 37 16.45 -3.25 1.17
C LEU A 37 17.25 -3.33 -0.14
N LYS A 38 18.21 -4.27 -0.26
CA LYS A 38 18.99 -4.43 -1.50
C LYS A 38 18.18 -5.00 -2.67
N GLU A 39 17.13 -5.78 -2.41
CA GLU A 39 16.30 -6.43 -3.45
C GLU A 39 15.03 -5.64 -3.79
N LEU A 40 14.68 -4.65 -2.96
CA LEU A 40 13.42 -3.90 -3.06
C LEU A 40 13.33 -2.93 -4.24
N GLY A 41 14.40 -2.78 -5.01
CA GLY A 41 14.42 -1.96 -6.21
C GLY A 41 14.38 -0.46 -5.94
N PRO A 42 14.21 0.36 -7.00
CA PRO A 42 14.21 1.81 -6.88
C PRO A 42 12.93 2.33 -6.20
N VAL A 43 13.08 3.45 -5.49
CA VAL A 43 11.99 4.09 -4.75
C VAL A 43 11.28 5.14 -5.61
N VAL A 44 9.97 5.20 -5.48
CA VAL A 44 9.06 6.13 -6.16
C VAL A 44 8.64 7.22 -5.19
N VAL A 45 8.90 8.49 -5.55
CA VAL A 45 8.30 9.64 -4.85
C VAL A 45 6.91 9.88 -5.43
N ASN A 46 5.90 9.95 -4.58
CA ASN A 46 4.52 10.25 -4.95
C ASN A 46 4.24 11.76 -4.90
N GLU A 47 3.07 12.17 -5.36
CA GLU A 47 2.68 13.60 -5.39
C GLU A 47 2.34 14.17 -4.02
N ASP A 48 1.95 13.30 -3.08
CA ASP A 48 1.74 13.59 -1.66
C ASP A 48 3.07 13.71 -0.88
N GLY A 49 4.21 13.41 -1.52
CA GLY A 49 5.53 13.38 -0.89
C GLY A 49 5.87 12.07 -0.18
N SER A 50 4.98 11.08 -0.20
CA SER A 50 5.26 9.74 0.30
C SER A 50 6.22 8.98 -0.64
N LEU A 51 6.90 7.99 -0.08
CA LEU A 51 7.82 7.11 -0.80
C LEU A 51 7.18 5.73 -0.98
N SER A 52 6.82 5.39 -2.21
CA SER A 52 6.32 4.06 -2.59
C SER A 52 7.40 3.21 -3.25
N ARG A 53 7.22 1.89 -3.24
CA ARG A 53 8.10 0.92 -3.91
C ARG A 53 7.36 0.24 -5.06
N ILE A 54 8.10 -0.32 -6.00
CA ILE A 54 7.52 -1.08 -7.12
C ILE A 54 7.45 -2.55 -6.71
N ASN A 55 6.26 -3.03 -6.33
CA ASN A 55 6.07 -4.41 -5.85
C ASN A 55 6.52 -5.46 -6.90
N ASN A 56 6.26 -5.17 -8.18
CA ASN A 56 6.59 -6.05 -9.30
C ASN A 56 8.06 -5.92 -9.79
N TRP A 57 8.95 -5.27 -9.04
CA TRP A 57 10.31 -4.99 -9.52
C TRP A 57 11.14 -6.25 -9.77
N HIS A 58 10.98 -7.27 -8.93
CA HIS A 58 11.74 -8.51 -9.01
C HIS A 58 11.31 -9.39 -10.20
N GLU A 59 10.04 -9.31 -10.62
CA GLU A 59 9.49 -10.04 -11.77
C GLU A 59 9.84 -9.39 -13.12
N MET A 60 10.26 -8.11 -13.13
CA MET A 60 10.63 -7.39 -14.35
C MET A 60 11.96 -7.89 -14.95
N SER A 61 12.00 -7.94 -16.27
CA SER A 61 13.24 -8.17 -17.04
C SER A 61 14.19 -6.97 -16.95
N ASP A 62 15.49 -7.19 -17.15
CA ASP A 62 16.51 -6.13 -17.09
C ASP A 62 16.22 -4.97 -18.07
N ILE A 63 15.60 -5.27 -19.21
CA ILE A 63 15.20 -4.28 -20.21
C ILE A 63 14.08 -3.39 -19.68
N GLU A 64 13.10 -3.98 -18.98
CA GLU A 64 11.99 -3.25 -18.36
C GLU A 64 12.49 -2.42 -17.19
N LYS A 65 13.35 -3.00 -16.34
CA LYS A 65 14.02 -2.31 -15.23
C LYS A 65 14.76 -1.07 -15.70
N SER A 66 15.50 -1.16 -16.81
CA SER A 66 16.24 -0.02 -17.38
C SER A 66 15.30 1.11 -17.84
N ASN A 67 14.21 0.76 -18.53
CA ASN A 67 13.20 1.72 -18.97
C ASN A 67 12.48 2.38 -17.81
N VAL A 68 12.06 1.58 -16.82
CA VAL A 68 11.42 2.06 -15.59
C VAL A 68 12.37 2.99 -14.85
N ASN A 69 13.63 2.60 -14.65
CA ASN A 69 14.62 3.44 -13.96
C ASN A 69 14.81 4.79 -14.65
N ARG A 70 14.93 4.79 -15.99
CA ARG A 70 15.08 6.02 -16.78
C ARG A 70 13.90 6.99 -16.60
N ILE A 71 12.68 6.47 -16.63
CA ILE A 71 11.46 7.28 -16.50
C ILE A 71 11.29 7.72 -15.03
N LEU A 72 11.51 6.79 -14.10
CA LEU A 72 11.37 7.01 -12.68
C LEU A 72 12.32 8.11 -12.19
N LEU A 73 13.58 8.10 -12.61
CA LEU A 73 14.55 9.14 -12.25
C LEU A 73 14.09 10.55 -12.64
N LYS A 74 13.49 10.71 -13.84
CA LYS A 74 12.94 12.00 -14.28
C LYS A 74 11.74 12.44 -13.43
N ARG A 75 10.75 11.55 -13.27
CA ARG A 75 9.53 11.86 -12.52
C ARG A 75 9.81 12.12 -11.04
N ASN A 76 10.68 11.33 -10.44
CA ASN A 76 11.07 11.49 -9.05
C ASN A 76 11.77 12.84 -8.82
N ARG A 77 12.67 13.25 -9.74
CA ARG A 77 13.30 14.57 -9.69
C ARG A 77 12.29 15.72 -9.78
N GLU A 78 11.38 15.67 -10.74
CA GLU A 78 10.36 16.70 -10.93
C GLU A 78 9.43 16.80 -9.71
N ARG A 79 8.99 15.66 -9.17
CA ARG A 79 8.17 15.61 -7.96
C ARG A 79 8.92 16.18 -6.76
N LEU A 80 10.18 15.80 -6.56
CA LEU A 80 11.01 16.34 -5.48
C LEU A 80 11.24 17.85 -5.61
N GLN A 81 11.42 18.37 -6.82
CA GLN A 81 11.55 19.82 -7.05
C GLN A 81 10.26 20.55 -6.64
N ARG A 82 9.09 20.08 -7.10
CA ARG A 82 7.80 20.67 -6.71
C ARG A 82 7.54 20.62 -5.21
N LEU A 83 7.89 19.50 -4.57
CA LEU A 83 7.74 19.36 -3.11
C LEU A 83 8.68 20.31 -2.36
N LYS A 84 9.91 20.48 -2.83
CA LYS A 84 10.87 21.44 -2.26
C LYS A 84 10.42 22.89 -2.44
N GLU A 85 9.82 23.23 -3.57
CA GLU A 85 9.24 24.56 -3.82
C GLU A 85 8.06 24.79 -2.87
N LYS A 86 7.11 23.86 -2.78
CA LYS A 86 6.01 23.92 -1.80
C LYS A 86 6.49 24.06 -0.35
N GLN A 87 7.54 23.35 0.05
CA GLN A 87 8.11 23.46 1.40
C GLN A 87 8.83 24.79 1.65
N LYS A 88 9.34 25.44 0.60
CA LYS A 88 9.95 26.78 0.72
C LYS A 88 8.92 27.90 0.77
N ASP A 89 7.80 27.73 0.06
CA ASP A 89 6.68 28.68 0.06
C ASP A 89 5.79 28.58 1.32
N GLU A 90 5.97 27.52 2.13
CA GLU A 90 5.49 27.44 3.52
C GLU A 90 6.63 27.77 4.51
N PRO A 91 7.10 29.03 4.59
CA PRO A 91 7.94 29.42 5.70
C PRO A 91 7.08 29.39 6.95
N SER A 92 7.36 28.43 7.82
CA SER A 92 7.07 28.44 9.27
C SER A 92 6.33 29.70 9.72
N SER A 93 5.02 29.58 9.86
CA SER A 93 4.21 30.59 10.56
C SER A 93 4.43 30.52 12.06
#